data_AF-A0A6I2I8S7-F1
#
_entry.id   AF-A0A6I2I8S7-F1
#
_cell.length_a   1.000
_cell.length_b   1.000
_cell.length_c   1.000
_cell.angle_alpha   90.00
_cell.angle_beta   90.00
_cell.angle_gamma   90.00
#
_symmetry.space_group_name_H-M   'P 1'
#
loop_
_entity.id
_entity.type
_entity.pdbx_description
1 polymer ?
#
loop_
_entity_poly.entity_id
_entity_poly.type
_entity_poly.pdbx_seq_one_letter_code
_entity_poly.pdbx_strand_id
1 'polypeptide(L)'
;MNTHSCSRTMYALLTFLTLLFIAGAASADATKNEAPKPDEPLPLEVNMDEMLQPWQGDLPGMLDRRVIRVLVTYSKTFFFIDKGTQRGITHDVFIEFERNLNAQLAKENKLKQRHLKVRILFVPVSRDQLFKALNEGKGDIAAANLTVTPSREQDVDFTQPIYPNTQELLLSGPASPKVDSLEQLSGKTVFVRFSSSYYESLKALNEHFAKESLPPVKLEAAPEALEDEDLIEMLSAGLIPLIVVDRHKAVFWKQVFPKIEIHQNVILRDHADIAWAVRKNNPQLLALLNTFLKANSKGSTLGNTLLLRYLKNANYVKNAASNKERQKFLAMVQLFRKYGQRYQVDWLLMAAQGYQESRLNQTVRSPVGAVGVMQVMPTTGKELNVGNIHQIEPNIHAGVKYMRWMIDHYYADEPMTPLDKALFSFASYNAGPARIAKLRIETQKRGFDPNVWFGNVEHLAAEKIGAETVTYVSNIYKYYVAYRLIMDDLARKQKATGKPSLLPGMAPAAEKAKAS
;
A
#
# COMPACT_ATOMS: atom_id res chain seq x y z
N MET A 1 73.05 -6.33 -34.13
CA MET A 1 73.51 -6.80 -32.80
C MET A 1 72.25 -6.95 -31.96
N ASN A 2 71.62 -8.14 -31.94
CA ASN A 2 71.82 -9.28 -31.01
C ASN A 2 70.96 -9.10 -29.73
N THR A 3 70.15 -10.03 -29.21
CA THR A 3 69.57 -11.35 -29.62
C THR A 3 68.45 -11.72 -28.58
N HIS A 4 67.51 -12.68 -28.68
CA HIS A 4 67.19 -13.79 -29.60
C HIS A 4 65.81 -13.53 -30.31
N SER A 5 64.85 -14.39 -30.71
CA SER A 5 64.35 -15.79 -30.47
C SER A 5 63.79 -16.11 -29.08
N CYS A 6 62.79 -17.00 -28.85
CA CYS A 6 62.03 -17.96 -29.70
C CYS A 6 60.51 -17.86 -29.34
N SER A 7 59.46 -18.11 -30.16
CA SER A 7 59.05 -19.30 -30.95
C SER A 7 58.81 -20.57 -30.09
N ARG A 8 57.73 -21.38 -30.21
CA ARG A 8 56.67 -21.49 -31.24
C ARG A 8 55.38 -22.24 -30.75
N THR A 9 54.43 -22.40 -31.67
CA THR A 9 53.28 -23.34 -31.79
C THR A 9 53.56 -24.83 -31.43
N MET A 10 52.61 -25.81 -31.35
CA MET A 10 51.31 -26.04 -32.03
C MET A 10 50.39 -27.11 -31.32
N TYR A 11 49.29 -27.53 -31.97
CA TYR A 11 48.23 -28.50 -31.54
C TYR A 11 48.68 -29.87 -30.96
N ALA A 12 47.78 -30.53 -30.22
CA ALA A 12 47.25 -31.86 -30.57
C ALA A 12 45.95 -32.25 -29.80
N LEU A 13 45.16 -33.16 -30.39
CA LEU A 13 43.94 -33.77 -29.86
C LEU A 13 44.20 -35.28 -29.62
N LEU A 14 43.75 -35.90 -28.52
CA LEU A 14 42.95 -37.16 -28.51
C LEU A 14 42.59 -37.69 -27.10
N THR A 15 41.69 -38.68 -27.09
CA THR A 15 41.09 -39.39 -25.95
C THR A 15 41.73 -40.76 -25.66
N PHE A 16 41.78 -41.17 -24.38
CA PHE A 16 41.58 -42.55 -23.85
C PHE A 16 41.58 -42.39 -22.30
N LEU A 17 40.57 -42.73 -21.49
CA LEU A 17 39.69 -43.91 -21.35
C LEU A 17 40.37 -45.15 -20.72
N THR A 18 40.22 -45.28 -19.40
CA THR A 18 40.28 -46.56 -18.67
C THR A 18 39.20 -46.58 -17.58
N LEU A 19 38.48 -47.70 -17.46
CA LEU A 19 37.43 -47.90 -16.46
C LEU A 19 38.02 -48.48 -15.16
N LEU A 20 37.28 -48.36 -14.06
CA LEU A 20 37.01 -49.53 -13.22
C LEU A 20 35.55 -49.56 -12.74
N PHE A 21 35.03 -50.75 -12.47
CA PHE A 21 33.68 -51.06 -11.98
C PHE A 21 33.56 -50.70 -10.46
N ILE A 22 32.41 -50.71 -9.78
CA ILE A 22 31.26 -51.65 -9.76
C ILE A 22 29.93 -50.91 -9.49
N ALA A 23 28.80 -51.52 -9.87
CA ALA A 23 27.43 -51.00 -9.74
C ALA A 23 26.85 -51.04 -8.30
N GLY A 24 25.84 -50.22 -8.03
CA GLY A 24 25.06 -50.24 -6.78
C GLY A 24 23.76 -49.43 -6.91
N ALA A 25 22.63 -50.07 -6.59
CA ALA A 25 21.25 -49.63 -6.82
C ALA A 25 20.89 -48.17 -6.45
N ALA A 26 19.91 -47.61 -7.17
CA ALA A 26 19.17 -46.44 -6.70
C ALA A 26 18.30 -46.82 -5.48
N SER A 27 18.27 -45.94 -4.48
CA SER A 27 17.29 -45.94 -3.40
C SER A 27 16.85 -44.49 -3.16
N ALA A 28 15.57 -44.28 -2.88
CA ALA A 28 15.07 -42.96 -2.50
C ALA A 28 15.49 -42.68 -1.05
N ASP A 29 16.34 -41.68 -0.83
CA ASP A 29 16.75 -41.28 0.51
C ASP A 29 15.70 -40.34 1.10
N ALA A 30 14.81 -40.89 1.92
CA ALA A 30 13.87 -40.11 2.70
C ALA A 30 14.65 -39.30 3.73
N THR A 31 14.55 -37.97 3.68
CA THR A 31 15.30 -37.05 4.56
C THR A 31 15.03 -37.35 6.03
N LYS A 32 15.92 -38.11 6.66
CA LYS A 32 15.95 -38.28 8.11
C LYS A 32 16.23 -36.92 8.72
N ASN A 33 15.34 -36.48 9.60
CA ASN A 33 15.70 -35.45 10.57
C ASN A 33 16.76 -36.05 11.50
N GLU A 34 18.04 -35.75 11.28
CA GLU A 34 19.04 -35.91 12.33
C GLU A 34 18.63 -35.04 13.52
N ALA A 35 18.67 -35.59 14.73
CA ALA A 35 18.49 -34.79 15.93
C ALA A 35 19.66 -33.80 16.06
N PRO A 36 19.43 -32.55 16.49
CA PRO A 36 20.50 -31.59 16.68
C PRO A 36 21.53 -32.11 17.68
N LYS A 37 22.81 -31.82 17.43
CA LYS A 37 23.92 -32.27 18.30
C LYS A 37 23.79 -31.60 19.67
N PRO A 38 24.13 -32.28 20.78
CA PRO A 38 23.79 -31.80 22.13
C PRO A 38 24.42 -30.45 22.54
N ASP A 39 25.57 -30.09 21.95
CA ASP A 39 26.45 -29.03 22.44
C ASP A 39 26.60 -27.82 21.50
N GLU A 40 25.86 -27.77 20.38
CA GLU A 40 25.75 -26.52 19.60
C GLU A 40 24.75 -25.57 20.28
N PRO A 41 25.15 -24.33 20.64
CA PRO A 41 24.19 -23.37 21.20
C PRO A 41 23.10 -23.07 20.18
N LEU A 42 21.86 -23.50 20.48
CA LEU A 42 20.70 -23.18 19.67
C LEU A 42 20.68 -21.67 19.41
N PRO A 43 20.63 -21.23 18.14
CA PRO A 43 20.67 -19.81 17.83
C PRO A 43 19.47 -19.13 18.49
N LEU A 44 19.72 -18.01 19.18
CA LEU A 44 18.70 -17.18 19.82
C LEU A 44 17.92 -16.35 18.78
N GLU A 45 17.43 -17.02 17.73
CA GLU A 45 16.50 -16.46 16.77
C GLU A 45 15.14 -16.28 17.45
N VAL A 46 14.68 -15.04 17.50
CA VAL A 46 13.30 -14.73 17.90
C VAL A 46 12.40 -15.21 16.77
N ASN A 47 11.75 -16.36 16.98
CA ASN A 47 10.84 -16.95 16.00
C ASN A 47 9.55 -16.12 15.87
N MET A 48 9.63 -15.06 15.05
CA MET A 48 8.51 -14.21 14.70
C MET A 48 7.39 -15.01 14.02
N ASP A 49 7.74 -16.07 13.30
CA ASP A 49 6.82 -16.86 12.51
C ASP A 49 5.90 -17.69 13.43
N GLU A 50 6.41 -18.16 14.58
CA GLU A 50 5.61 -18.74 15.69
C GLU A 50 4.71 -17.68 16.36
N MET A 51 5.24 -16.48 16.63
CA MET A 51 4.48 -15.38 17.25
C MET A 51 3.32 -14.86 16.37
N LEU A 52 3.40 -15.07 15.06
CA LEU A 52 2.41 -14.63 14.07
C LEU A 52 1.37 -15.70 13.70
N GLN A 53 1.51 -16.95 14.17
CA GLN A 53 0.56 -18.03 13.83
C GLN A 53 -0.90 -17.71 14.23
N PRO A 54 -1.90 -18.15 13.45
CA PRO A 54 -3.31 -18.05 13.81
C PRO A 54 -3.59 -18.62 15.21
N TRP A 55 -4.15 -17.79 16.08
CA TRP A 55 -4.41 -18.12 17.49
C TRP A 55 -5.61 -17.28 17.99
N GLN A 56 -6.59 -17.94 18.60
CA GLN A 56 -7.94 -17.37 18.80
C GLN A 56 -8.38 -17.25 20.26
N GLY A 57 -7.52 -17.56 21.24
CA GLY A 57 -7.86 -17.48 22.66
C GLY A 57 -8.09 -16.04 23.17
N ASP A 58 -8.56 -15.95 24.41
CA ASP A 58 -8.78 -14.72 25.18
C ASP A 58 -7.56 -14.38 26.07
N LEU A 59 -7.63 -13.26 26.79
CA LEU A 59 -6.55 -12.65 27.57
C LEU A 59 -5.66 -13.61 28.37
N PRO A 60 -6.14 -14.62 29.14
CA PRO A 60 -5.26 -15.49 29.92
C PRO A 60 -4.18 -16.17 29.07
N GLY A 61 -4.54 -16.69 27.89
CA GLY A 61 -3.58 -17.31 26.97
C GLY A 61 -2.64 -16.29 26.30
N MET A 62 -3.08 -15.03 26.13
CA MET A 62 -2.22 -13.95 25.66
C MET A 62 -1.17 -13.57 26.71
N LEU A 63 -1.51 -13.65 28.00
CA LEU A 63 -0.59 -13.44 29.12
C LEU A 63 0.41 -14.59 29.25
N ASP A 64 -0.04 -15.86 29.17
CA ASP A 64 0.86 -17.03 29.24
C ASP A 64 1.87 -17.05 28.08
N ARG A 65 1.44 -16.78 26.83
CA ARG A 65 2.37 -16.63 25.70
C ARG A 65 3.13 -15.29 25.68
N ARG A 66 2.74 -14.33 26.54
CA ARG A 66 3.31 -12.98 26.70
C ARG A 66 3.20 -12.06 25.47
N VAL A 67 2.22 -12.28 24.60
CA VAL A 67 2.03 -11.50 23.35
C VAL A 67 0.56 -11.16 23.14
N ILE A 68 0.27 -9.89 22.90
CA ILE A 68 -1.02 -9.39 22.39
C ILE A 68 -0.75 -8.76 21.01
N ARG A 69 -1.47 -9.20 19.96
CA ARG A 69 -1.25 -8.69 18.60
C ARG A 69 -2.30 -7.65 18.22
N VAL A 70 -1.86 -6.54 17.65
CA VAL A 70 -2.71 -5.44 17.22
C VAL A 70 -2.68 -5.34 15.70
N LEU A 71 -3.80 -5.69 15.06
CA LEU A 71 -4.03 -5.50 13.63
C LEU A 71 -4.17 -4.01 13.33
N VAL A 72 -3.37 -3.52 12.39
CA VAL A 72 -3.29 -2.11 12.03
C VAL A 72 -3.28 -1.94 10.51
N THR A 73 -3.82 -0.83 10.02
CA THR A 73 -3.62 -0.40 8.62
C THR A 73 -2.41 0.51 8.56
N TYR A 74 -1.56 0.35 7.54
CA TYR A 74 -0.47 1.27 7.29
C TYR A 74 -1.03 2.64 6.86
N SER A 75 -0.94 3.63 7.74
CA SER A 75 -1.49 4.97 7.58
C SER A 75 -0.49 6.03 8.07
N LYS A 76 -0.49 7.19 7.41
CA LYS A 76 0.36 8.34 7.71
C LYS A 76 0.09 8.99 9.08
N THR A 77 -1.00 8.60 9.76
CA THR A 77 -1.41 9.11 11.08
C THR A 77 -1.37 8.03 12.17
N PHE A 78 -1.90 6.84 11.90
CA PHE A 78 -2.24 5.86 12.92
C PHE A 78 -1.14 4.82 13.14
N PHE A 79 -0.59 4.22 12.09
CA PHE A 79 0.54 3.31 12.18
C PHE A 79 1.38 3.34 10.88
N PHE A 80 2.66 3.63 11.00
CA PHE A 80 3.62 3.54 9.89
C PHE A 80 5.01 3.16 10.39
N ILE A 81 5.93 2.87 9.46
CA ILE A 81 7.31 2.49 9.76
C ILE A 81 8.26 3.41 9.01
N ASP A 82 9.23 3.97 9.71
CA ASP A 82 10.29 4.83 9.16
C ASP A 82 11.65 4.29 9.61
N LYS A 83 12.38 3.67 8.66
CA LYS A 83 13.73 3.11 8.87
C LYS A 83 13.77 2.17 10.10
N GLY A 84 12.87 1.20 10.11
CA GLY A 84 12.70 0.22 11.18
C GLY A 84 12.00 0.76 12.44
N THR A 85 11.83 2.07 12.58
CA THR A 85 11.12 2.66 13.73
C THR A 85 9.62 2.68 13.44
N GLN A 86 8.86 1.92 14.23
CA GLN A 86 7.39 1.99 14.22
C GLN A 86 6.91 3.30 14.87
N ARG A 87 5.84 3.90 14.31
CA ARG A 87 5.35 5.24 14.64
C ARG A 87 3.85 5.36 14.40
N GLY A 88 3.21 6.37 14.99
CA GLY A 88 1.82 6.74 14.75
C GLY A 88 0.98 6.74 16.02
N ILE A 89 -0.24 7.26 15.95
CA ILE A 89 -1.13 7.40 17.12
C ILE A 89 -1.53 6.04 17.70
N THR A 90 -1.89 5.06 16.87
CA THR A 90 -2.19 3.69 17.35
C THR A 90 -0.94 3.07 17.97
N HIS A 91 0.23 3.23 17.35
CA HIS A 91 1.48 2.72 17.91
C HIS A 91 1.74 3.27 19.33
N ASP A 92 1.85 4.60 19.47
CA ASP A 92 2.25 5.21 20.74
C ASP A 92 1.20 4.99 21.85
N VAL A 93 -0.11 4.90 21.53
CA VAL A 93 -1.16 4.53 22.50
C VAL A 93 -1.03 3.07 22.94
N PHE A 94 -0.70 2.13 22.05
CA PHE A 94 -0.51 0.73 22.44
C PHE A 94 0.81 0.46 23.16
N ILE A 95 1.86 1.27 22.93
CA ILE A 95 3.07 1.27 23.79
C ILE A 95 2.74 1.77 25.21
N GLU A 96 1.81 2.72 25.35
CA GLU A 96 1.32 3.13 26.67
C GLU A 96 0.46 2.03 27.33
N PHE A 97 -0.38 1.33 26.56
CA PHE A 97 -1.11 0.14 27.02
C PHE A 97 -0.16 -0.98 27.49
N GLU A 98 0.91 -1.29 26.75
CA GLU A 98 1.93 -2.26 27.17
C GLU A 98 2.53 -1.88 28.53
N ARG A 99 2.87 -0.60 28.72
CA ARG A 99 3.45 -0.10 29.97
C ARG A 99 2.49 -0.26 31.15
N ASN A 100 1.23 0.14 30.96
CA ASN A 100 0.20 0.08 32.00
C ASN A 100 -0.14 -1.38 32.37
N LEU A 101 -0.31 -2.25 31.38
CA LEU A 101 -0.56 -3.68 31.59
C LEU A 101 0.58 -4.35 32.37
N ASN A 102 1.83 -4.12 31.98
CA ASN A 102 2.97 -4.70 32.70
C ASN A 102 3.14 -4.16 34.13
N ALA A 103 2.84 -2.87 34.36
CA ALA A 103 2.84 -2.30 35.71
C ALA A 103 1.75 -2.91 36.60
N GLN A 104 0.55 -3.14 36.06
CA GLN A 104 -0.54 -3.82 36.76
C GLN A 104 -0.18 -5.28 37.07
N LEU A 105 0.29 -6.05 36.09
CA LEU A 105 0.65 -7.46 36.26
C LEU A 105 1.79 -7.68 37.28
N ALA A 106 2.74 -6.74 37.34
CA ALA A 106 3.78 -6.72 38.37
C ALA A 106 3.22 -6.48 39.77
N LYS A 107 2.31 -5.51 39.93
CA LYS A 107 1.63 -5.22 41.21
C LYS A 107 0.78 -6.40 41.70
N GLU A 108 0.12 -7.11 40.79
CA GLU A 108 -0.75 -8.24 41.09
C GLU A 108 0.01 -9.58 41.31
N ASN A 109 1.34 -9.60 41.18
CA ASN A 109 2.18 -10.82 41.20
C ASN A 109 1.76 -11.93 40.20
N LYS A 110 0.94 -11.63 39.19
CA LYS A 110 0.42 -12.62 38.23
C LYS A 110 1.48 -13.16 37.25
N LEU A 111 2.62 -12.48 37.14
CA LEU A 111 3.77 -12.95 36.36
C LEU A 111 4.54 -14.00 37.16
N LYS A 112 4.31 -15.29 36.84
CA LYS A 112 5.00 -16.46 37.43
C LYS A 112 6.53 -16.33 37.46
N GLN A 113 7.11 -15.51 36.56
CA GLN A 113 8.50 -15.09 36.59
C GLN A 113 8.56 -13.56 36.54
N ARG A 114 9.01 -12.92 37.64
CA ARG A 114 8.94 -11.46 37.88
C ARG A 114 9.69 -10.56 36.89
N HIS A 115 10.43 -11.13 35.94
CA HIS A 115 11.26 -10.41 34.96
C HIS A 115 10.66 -10.42 33.55
N LEU A 116 9.65 -11.26 33.29
CA LEU A 116 9.03 -11.40 31.97
C LEU A 116 7.93 -10.36 31.76
N LYS A 117 7.90 -9.74 30.58
CA LYS A 117 6.90 -8.73 30.19
C LYS A 117 6.01 -9.25 29.06
N VAL A 118 4.73 -8.89 29.10
CA VAL A 118 3.83 -9.00 27.95
C VAL A 118 4.24 -7.96 26.92
N ARG A 119 4.24 -8.31 25.64
CA ARG A 119 4.57 -7.40 24.53
C ARG A 119 3.39 -7.18 23.59
N ILE A 120 3.33 -5.97 23.04
CA ILE A 120 2.49 -5.68 21.88
C ILE A 120 3.27 -5.98 20.60
N LEU A 121 2.64 -6.75 19.70
CA LEU A 121 3.12 -6.97 18.34
C LEU A 121 2.13 -6.36 17.36
N PHE A 122 2.56 -5.35 16.60
CA PHE A 122 1.75 -4.77 15.53
C PHE A 122 1.81 -5.66 14.29
N VAL A 123 0.64 -5.98 13.74
CA VAL A 123 0.46 -6.83 12.56
C VAL A 123 -0.24 -6.01 11.48
N PRO A 124 0.51 -5.41 10.54
CA PRO A 124 -0.09 -4.63 9.46
C PRO A 124 -0.94 -5.51 8.53
N VAL A 125 -2.11 -5.02 8.13
CA VAL A 125 -2.98 -5.64 7.10
C VAL A 125 -3.70 -4.55 6.29
N SER A 126 -4.22 -4.90 5.11
CA SER A 126 -5.13 -4.02 4.37
C SER A 126 -6.49 -3.90 5.08
N ARG A 127 -7.19 -2.77 4.87
CA ARG A 127 -8.40 -2.42 5.63
C ARG A 127 -9.54 -3.42 5.47
N ASP A 128 -9.71 -3.94 4.26
CA ASP A 128 -10.69 -4.95 3.89
C ASP A 128 -10.44 -6.31 4.58
N GLN A 129 -9.19 -6.62 4.97
CA GLN A 129 -8.84 -7.86 5.66
C GLN A 129 -8.90 -7.76 7.19
N LEU A 130 -9.09 -6.58 7.79
CA LEU A 130 -9.00 -6.38 9.26
C LEU A 130 -9.87 -7.34 10.09
N PHE A 131 -11.19 -7.36 9.85
CA PHE A 131 -12.12 -8.17 10.64
C PHE A 131 -11.95 -9.67 10.34
N LYS A 132 -11.67 -10.02 9.09
CA LYS A 132 -11.34 -11.39 8.68
C LYS A 132 -10.07 -11.89 9.38
N ALA A 133 -8.98 -11.12 9.37
CA ALA A 133 -7.73 -11.48 10.04
C ALA A 133 -7.88 -11.56 11.57
N LEU A 134 -8.74 -10.73 12.17
CA LEU A 134 -9.06 -10.77 13.61
C LEU A 134 -9.81 -12.06 13.99
N ASN A 135 -10.79 -12.46 13.17
CA ASN A 135 -11.61 -13.65 13.39
C ASN A 135 -10.89 -14.96 12.99
N GLU A 136 -10.02 -14.93 11.97
CA GLU A 136 -9.06 -16.00 11.68
C GLU A 136 -8.04 -16.18 12.82
N GLY A 137 -7.80 -15.15 13.64
CA GLY A 137 -6.87 -15.18 14.77
C GLY A 137 -5.43 -14.78 14.42
N LYS A 138 -5.20 -14.07 13.32
CA LYS A 138 -3.89 -13.50 12.93
C LYS A 138 -3.47 -12.32 13.82
N GLY A 139 -4.45 -11.66 14.44
CA GLY A 139 -4.23 -10.75 15.57
C GLY A 139 -5.33 -10.88 16.62
N ASP A 140 -5.30 -10.05 17.66
CA ASP A 140 -6.18 -10.17 18.84
C ASP A 140 -7.02 -8.92 19.11
N ILE A 141 -6.58 -7.78 18.57
CA ILE A 141 -7.27 -6.49 18.54
C ILE A 141 -7.16 -5.95 17.11
N ALA A 142 -8.19 -5.27 16.58
CA ALA A 142 -8.06 -4.42 15.39
C ALA A 142 -8.21 -2.94 15.75
N ALA A 143 -7.22 -2.12 15.37
CA ALA A 143 -7.04 -0.75 15.85
C ALA A 143 -6.72 0.24 14.72
N ALA A 144 -7.61 0.31 13.73
CA ALA A 144 -7.40 1.04 12.48
C ALA A 144 -8.41 2.19 12.27
N ASN A 145 -8.78 2.92 13.32
CA ASN A 145 -9.86 3.93 13.27
C ASN A 145 -11.17 3.31 12.75
N LEU A 146 -11.82 2.50 13.58
CA LEU A 146 -12.98 1.72 13.18
C LEU A 146 -14.27 2.33 13.69
N THR A 147 -15.07 2.88 12.77
CA THR A 147 -16.45 3.28 13.04
C THR A 147 -17.28 2.04 13.40
N VAL A 148 -17.96 2.10 14.55
CA VAL A 148 -18.94 1.10 14.99
C VAL A 148 -20.16 1.20 14.09
N THR A 149 -20.62 0.07 13.54
CA THR A 149 -21.83 0.00 12.71
C THR A 149 -22.59 -1.31 13.01
N PRO A 150 -23.93 -1.33 12.93
CA PRO A 150 -24.71 -2.53 13.26
C PRO A 150 -24.41 -3.76 12.39
N SER A 151 -23.77 -3.57 11.22
CA SER A 151 -23.26 -4.68 10.41
C SER A 151 -21.95 -5.25 10.98
N ARG A 152 -21.04 -4.39 11.46
CA ARG A 152 -19.76 -4.81 12.03
C ARG A 152 -19.92 -5.42 13.43
N GLU A 153 -20.91 -4.95 14.20
CA GLU A 153 -21.28 -5.51 15.50
C GLU A 153 -21.84 -6.95 15.41
N GLN A 154 -22.11 -7.47 14.22
CA GLN A 154 -22.43 -8.89 14.01
C GLN A 154 -21.16 -9.76 13.94
N ASP A 155 -20.07 -9.24 13.37
CA ASP A 155 -18.81 -9.97 13.17
C ASP A 155 -17.85 -9.90 14.36
N VAL A 156 -17.87 -8.78 15.10
CA VAL A 156 -16.89 -8.45 16.17
C VAL A 156 -17.56 -7.74 17.35
N ASP A 157 -16.85 -7.64 18.48
CA ASP A 157 -17.21 -6.77 19.60
C ASP A 157 -16.30 -5.53 19.64
N PHE A 158 -16.86 -4.38 19.97
CA PHE A 158 -16.13 -3.12 20.05
C PHE A 158 -15.86 -2.68 21.49
N THR A 159 -14.72 -1.99 21.69
CA THR A 159 -14.43 -1.29 22.94
C THR A 159 -15.38 -0.12 23.15
N GLN A 160 -15.38 0.45 24.36
CA GLN A 160 -15.92 1.79 24.59
C GLN A 160 -15.28 2.79 23.59
N PRO A 161 -16.02 3.83 23.16
CA PRO A 161 -15.55 4.74 22.13
C PRO A 161 -14.29 5.51 22.54
N ILE A 162 -13.37 5.61 21.60
CA ILE A 162 -12.12 6.39 21.68
C ILE A 162 -12.37 7.80 21.15
N TYR A 163 -13.15 7.90 20.08
CA TYR A 163 -13.77 9.14 19.63
C TYR A 163 -15.29 8.92 19.60
N PRO A 164 -16.01 9.20 20.70
CA PRO A 164 -17.47 9.16 20.72
C PRO A 164 -18.06 10.32 19.90
N ASN A 165 -19.27 10.13 19.38
CA ASN A 165 -20.08 11.19 18.75
C ASN A 165 -19.32 11.98 17.65
N THR A 166 -18.63 11.26 16.77
CA THR A 166 -18.04 11.81 15.54
C THR A 166 -19.05 11.83 14.39
N GLN A 167 -18.67 12.49 13.30
CA GLN A 167 -19.51 12.64 12.10
C GLN A 167 -18.71 12.20 10.87
N GLU A 168 -19.36 11.52 9.93
CA GLU A 168 -18.81 11.23 8.60
C GLU A 168 -19.20 12.39 7.67
N LEU A 169 -18.24 13.22 7.25
CA LEU A 169 -18.47 14.45 6.51
C LEU A 169 -18.01 14.34 5.06
N LEU A 170 -18.67 15.06 4.15
CA LEU A 170 -18.17 15.27 2.79
C LEU A 170 -16.96 16.22 2.79
N LEU A 171 -15.91 15.84 2.05
CA LEU A 171 -14.77 16.69 1.75
C LEU A 171 -14.68 16.94 0.22
N SER A 172 -14.34 18.16 -0.15
CA SER A 172 -14.04 18.55 -1.54
C SER A 172 -12.61 19.14 -1.67
N GLY A 173 -12.12 19.24 -2.91
CA GLY A 173 -10.80 19.76 -3.24
C GLY A 173 -10.86 20.89 -4.29
N PRO A 174 -9.71 21.40 -4.75
CA PRO A 174 -9.63 22.62 -5.56
C PRO A 174 -10.21 22.53 -6.99
N ALA A 175 -10.66 21.34 -7.42
CA ALA A 175 -11.18 21.06 -8.76
C ALA A 175 -12.61 20.47 -8.72
N SER A 176 -13.26 20.55 -7.55
CA SER A 176 -14.50 19.85 -7.25
C SER A 176 -15.75 20.65 -7.62
N PRO A 177 -16.91 19.99 -7.84
CA PRO A 177 -18.19 20.68 -7.88
C PRO A 177 -18.54 21.26 -6.51
N LYS A 178 -19.27 22.38 -6.48
CA LYS A 178 -19.89 22.90 -5.25
C LYS A 178 -21.00 21.95 -4.79
N VAL A 179 -21.07 21.70 -3.47
CA VAL A 179 -22.05 20.83 -2.81
C VAL A 179 -22.32 21.40 -1.42
N ASP A 180 -23.41 22.15 -1.27
CA ASP A 180 -23.76 22.82 0.02
C ASP A 180 -24.68 21.98 0.93
N SER A 181 -25.32 20.96 0.37
CA SER A 181 -26.30 20.09 1.05
C SER A 181 -26.20 18.64 0.55
N LEU A 182 -26.88 17.71 1.23
CA LEU A 182 -26.87 16.29 0.85
C LEU A 182 -27.45 16.09 -0.55
N GLU A 183 -28.61 16.69 -0.86
CA GLU A 183 -29.32 16.56 -2.14
C GLU A 183 -28.45 16.99 -3.32
N GLN A 184 -27.56 17.97 -3.12
CA GLN A 184 -26.60 18.39 -4.14
C GLN A 184 -25.56 17.31 -4.51
N LEU A 185 -25.42 16.22 -3.74
CA LEU A 185 -24.68 15.02 -4.16
C LEU A 185 -25.39 14.19 -5.23
N SER A 186 -26.68 14.43 -5.50
CA SER A 186 -27.43 13.72 -6.53
C SER A 186 -26.72 13.79 -7.89
N GLY A 187 -26.50 12.61 -8.48
CA GLY A 187 -25.77 12.42 -9.73
C GLY A 187 -24.29 12.82 -9.72
N LYS A 188 -23.72 13.27 -8.59
CA LYS A 188 -22.28 13.56 -8.44
C LYS A 188 -21.49 12.27 -8.27
N THR A 189 -20.17 12.37 -8.41
CA THR A 189 -19.24 11.27 -8.19
C THR A 189 -18.52 11.44 -6.86
N VAL A 190 -18.56 10.42 -6.01
CA VAL A 190 -17.84 10.35 -4.73
C VAL A 190 -16.94 9.12 -4.75
N PHE A 191 -15.68 9.29 -4.36
CA PHE A 191 -14.71 8.22 -4.20
C PHE A 191 -14.79 7.65 -2.80
N VAL A 192 -14.95 6.33 -2.70
CA VAL A 192 -15.11 5.64 -1.43
C VAL A 192 -14.53 4.24 -1.47
N ARG A 193 -13.94 3.81 -0.36
CA ARG A 193 -13.49 2.42 -0.15
C ARG A 193 -14.67 1.56 0.24
N PHE A 194 -14.90 0.45 -0.45
CA PHE A 194 -16.07 -0.40 -0.22
C PHE A 194 -15.98 -1.19 1.10
N SER A 195 -14.80 -1.27 1.72
CA SER A 195 -14.61 -1.74 3.10
C SER A 195 -15.05 -0.73 4.19
N SER A 196 -15.21 0.56 3.84
CA SER A 196 -15.42 1.64 4.82
C SER A 196 -16.89 1.83 5.21
N SER A 197 -17.13 2.34 6.42
CA SER A 197 -18.48 2.72 6.88
C SER A 197 -19.07 3.84 6.02
N TYR A 198 -18.22 4.66 5.39
CA TYR A 198 -18.59 5.68 4.41
C TYR A 198 -19.35 5.08 3.22
N TYR A 199 -19.04 3.83 2.82
CA TYR A 199 -19.76 3.13 1.76
C TYR A 199 -21.13 2.61 2.22
N GLU A 200 -21.30 2.23 3.50
CA GLU A 200 -22.62 1.99 4.08
C GLU A 200 -23.45 3.28 4.06
N SER A 201 -22.89 4.39 4.54
CA SER A 201 -23.57 5.69 4.66
C SER A 201 -23.96 6.28 3.31
N LEU A 202 -23.09 6.15 2.30
CA LEU A 202 -23.41 6.54 0.92
C LEU A 202 -24.44 5.61 0.24
N LYS A 203 -24.55 4.34 0.65
CA LYS A 203 -25.65 3.47 0.21
C LYS A 203 -26.97 3.86 0.86
N ALA A 204 -26.98 4.14 2.17
CA ALA A 204 -28.16 4.66 2.86
C ALA A 204 -28.67 5.99 2.26
N LEU A 205 -27.76 6.89 1.86
CA LEU A 205 -28.12 8.10 1.12
C LEU A 205 -28.74 7.78 -0.26
N ASN A 206 -28.20 6.81 -1.00
CA ASN A 206 -28.77 6.38 -2.27
C ASN A 206 -30.15 5.71 -2.11
N GLU A 207 -30.38 4.97 -1.02
CA GLU A 207 -31.69 4.41 -0.66
C GLU A 207 -32.72 5.49 -0.27
N HIS A 208 -32.27 6.61 0.30
CA HIS A 208 -33.11 7.79 0.51
C HIS A 208 -33.41 8.50 -0.82
N PHE A 209 -32.40 8.76 -1.66
CA PHE A 209 -32.58 9.37 -2.98
C PHE A 209 -33.53 8.58 -3.88
N ALA A 210 -33.52 7.25 -3.80
CA ALA A 210 -34.46 6.40 -4.53
C ALA A 210 -35.93 6.65 -4.13
N LYS A 211 -36.20 7.02 -2.86
CA LYS A 211 -37.55 7.39 -2.38
C LYS A 211 -37.96 8.77 -2.87
N GLU A 212 -37.03 9.72 -2.88
CA GLU A 212 -37.22 11.09 -3.41
C GLU A 212 -37.16 11.18 -4.95
N SER A 213 -37.05 10.05 -5.65
CA SER A 213 -36.83 9.99 -7.12
C SER A 213 -35.60 10.76 -7.63
N LEU A 214 -34.62 11.00 -6.76
CA LEU A 214 -33.37 11.67 -7.09
C LEU A 214 -32.35 10.69 -7.70
N PRO A 215 -31.58 11.10 -8.74
CA PRO A 215 -30.46 10.31 -9.25
C PRO A 215 -29.44 9.98 -8.15
N PRO A 216 -28.97 8.71 -8.04
CA PRO A 216 -28.04 8.31 -6.99
C PRO A 216 -26.68 8.99 -7.11
N VAL A 217 -25.97 9.10 -5.98
CA VAL A 217 -24.54 9.37 -5.92
C VAL A 217 -23.80 8.23 -6.62
N LYS A 218 -22.93 8.59 -7.57
CA LYS A 218 -22.09 7.65 -8.33
C LYS A 218 -20.87 7.30 -7.49
N LEU A 219 -20.91 6.10 -6.91
CA LEU A 219 -19.87 5.59 -6.02
C LEU A 219 -18.75 4.99 -6.87
N GLU A 220 -17.64 5.71 -7.03
CA GLU A 220 -16.44 5.20 -7.71
C GLU A 220 -15.51 4.55 -6.66
N ALA A 221 -14.98 3.36 -6.96
CA ALA A 221 -14.15 2.62 -6.02
C ALA A 221 -12.79 3.32 -5.80
N ALA A 222 -12.52 3.75 -4.57
CA ALA A 222 -11.18 4.09 -4.13
C ALA A 222 -10.41 2.79 -3.82
N PRO A 223 -9.10 2.70 -4.13
CA PRO A 223 -8.32 1.49 -3.83
C PRO A 223 -8.25 1.21 -2.33
N GLU A 224 -8.51 -0.05 -1.94
CA GLU A 224 -8.41 -0.50 -0.53
C GLU A 224 -6.97 -0.44 0.03
N ALA A 225 -5.98 -0.37 -0.87
CA ALA A 225 -4.55 -0.18 -0.56
C ALA A 225 -4.16 1.27 -0.21
N LEU A 226 -5.08 2.24 -0.27
CA LEU A 226 -4.85 3.63 0.12
C LEU A 226 -5.66 3.95 1.38
N GLU A 227 -5.07 4.69 2.32
CA GLU A 227 -5.77 5.16 3.52
C GLU A 227 -6.39 6.56 3.32
N ASP A 228 -7.20 7.02 4.27
CA ASP A 228 -7.95 8.27 4.10
C ASP A 228 -7.02 9.49 3.93
N GLU A 229 -5.82 9.45 4.52
CA GLU A 229 -4.79 10.48 4.33
C GLU A 229 -4.29 10.54 2.89
N ASP A 230 -4.20 9.39 2.21
CA ASP A 230 -3.83 9.31 0.80
C ASP A 230 -4.96 9.80 -0.11
N LEU A 231 -6.22 9.55 0.27
CA LEU A 231 -7.38 10.06 -0.45
C LEU A 231 -7.53 11.58 -0.26
N ILE A 232 -7.31 12.12 0.94
CA ILE A 232 -7.27 13.57 1.19
C ILE A 232 -6.09 14.23 0.47
N GLU A 233 -4.93 13.56 0.40
CA GLU A 233 -3.78 14.02 -0.37
C GLU A 233 -4.11 14.11 -1.87
N MET A 234 -4.76 13.08 -2.44
CA MET A 234 -5.26 13.08 -3.82
C MET A 234 -6.32 14.17 -4.05
N LEU A 235 -7.24 14.38 -3.11
CA LEU A 235 -8.28 15.42 -3.12
C LEU A 235 -7.66 16.83 -3.12
N SER A 236 -6.71 17.10 -2.22
CA SER A 236 -5.95 18.35 -2.14
C SER A 236 -5.14 18.61 -3.41
N ALA A 237 -4.57 17.55 -3.99
CA ALA A 237 -3.92 17.58 -5.29
C ALA A 237 -4.90 17.64 -6.47
N GLY A 238 -6.22 17.70 -6.26
CA GLY A 238 -7.24 17.81 -7.32
C GLY A 238 -7.33 16.59 -8.24
N LEU A 239 -6.82 15.43 -7.81
CA LEU A 239 -6.80 14.18 -8.57
C LEU A 239 -8.14 13.42 -8.49
N ILE A 240 -8.91 13.64 -7.43
CA ILE A 240 -10.28 13.14 -7.22
C ILE A 240 -11.19 14.28 -6.73
N PRO A 241 -12.50 14.25 -7.02
CA PRO A 241 -13.40 15.38 -6.75
C PRO A 241 -14.01 15.40 -5.34
N LEU A 242 -14.49 14.28 -4.82
CA LEU A 242 -15.22 14.22 -3.55
C LEU A 242 -14.90 12.91 -2.83
N ILE A 243 -14.78 12.97 -1.51
CA ILE A 243 -14.63 11.82 -0.60
C ILE A 243 -15.46 12.06 0.67
N VAL A 244 -15.69 11.01 1.45
CA VAL A 244 -16.30 11.10 2.80
C VAL A 244 -15.26 10.63 3.81
N VAL A 245 -15.11 11.35 4.93
CA VAL A 245 -14.12 11.06 5.98
C VAL A 245 -14.66 11.49 7.36
N ASP A 246 -14.25 10.81 8.44
CA ASP A 246 -14.57 11.24 9.80
C ASP A 246 -14.07 12.67 10.09
N ARG A 247 -14.90 13.44 10.78
CA ARG A 247 -14.68 14.85 11.11
C ARG A 247 -13.34 15.14 11.78
N HIS A 248 -12.87 14.26 12.67
CA HIS A 248 -11.61 14.47 13.39
C HIS A 248 -10.38 14.34 12.46
N LYS A 249 -10.37 13.38 11.53
CA LYS A 249 -9.35 13.27 10.47
C LYS A 249 -9.44 14.44 9.49
N ALA A 250 -10.65 14.86 9.12
CA ALA A 250 -10.88 15.99 8.23
C ALA A 250 -10.32 17.32 8.80
N VAL A 251 -10.66 17.64 10.05
CA VAL A 251 -10.21 18.85 10.77
C VAL A 251 -8.70 18.84 11.02
N PHE A 252 -8.10 17.66 11.21
CA PHE A 252 -6.64 17.52 11.25
C PHE A 252 -5.99 17.81 9.90
N TRP A 253 -6.35 17.06 8.85
CA TRP A 253 -5.66 17.15 7.55
C TRP A 253 -5.92 18.46 6.80
N LYS A 254 -6.98 19.21 7.13
CA LYS A 254 -7.18 20.61 6.68
C LYS A 254 -6.05 21.56 7.11
N GLN A 255 -5.32 21.25 8.19
CA GLN A 255 -4.15 22.04 8.63
C GLN A 255 -2.93 21.80 7.72
N VAL A 256 -2.80 20.58 7.18
CA VAL A 256 -1.75 20.19 6.22
C VAL A 256 -2.09 20.65 4.81
N PHE A 257 -3.35 20.48 4.45
CA PHE A 257 -3.91 20.75 3.13
C PHE A 257 -4.96 21.86 3.20
N PRO A 258 -4.56 23.14 3.39
CA PRO A 258 -5.50 24.25 3.59
C PRO A 258 -6.46 24.49 2.41
N LYS A 259 -6.23 23.84 1.26
CA LYS A 259 -7.05 23.93 0.05
C LYS A 259 -8.15 22.86 -0.08
N ILE A 260 -8.25 21.89 0.84
CA ILE A 260 -9.46 21.05 0.94
C ILE A 260 -10.57 21.83 1.64
N GLU A 261 -11.82 21.47 1.41
CA GLU A 261 -12.99 22.05 2.07
C GLU A 261 -13.75 20.94 2.81
N ILE A 262 -14.24 21.26 4.01
CA ILE A 262 -14.99 20.34 4.87
C ILE A 262 -16.42 20.85 4.95
N HIS A 263 -17.36 20.09 4.38
CA HIS A 263 -18.76 20.48 4.33
C HIS A 263 -19.46 20.10 5.63
N GLN A 264 -19.36 20.98 6.64
CA GLN A 264 -19.95 20.75 7.97
C GLN A 264 -21.47 20.50 7.93
N ASN A 265 -22.16 20.97 6.88
CA ASN A 265 -23.60 20.80 6.68
C ASN A 265 -23.96 19.52 5.89
N VAL A 266 -22.97 18.80 5.34
CA VAL A 266 -23.17 17.60 4.51
C VAL A 266 -22.67 16.38 5.28
N ILE A 267 -23.51 15.99 6.25
CA ILE A 267 -23.26 14.91 7.21
C ILE A 267 -23.85 13.62 6.64
N LEU A 268 -23.00 12.64 6.34
CA LEU A 268 -23.40 11.33 5.79
C LEU A 268 -23.76 10.33 6.89
N ARG A 269 -23.16 10.49 8.07
CA ARG A 269 -23.50 9.80 9.31
C ARG A 269 -23.23 10.73 10.47
N ASP A 270 -24.21 10.85 11.35
CA ASP A 270 -24.14 11.65 12.58
C ASP A 270 -24.10 10.71 13.80
N HIS A 271 -23.64 11.19 14.96
CA HIS A 271 -23.57 10.41 16.20
C HIS A 271 -22.84 9.05 16.07
N ALA A 272 -21.76 9.00 15.30
CA ALA A 272 -20.96 7.79 15.08
C ALA A 272 -19.84 7.62 16.11
N ASP A 273 -19.55 6.40 16.54
CA ASP A 273 -18.47 6.12 17.49
C ASP A 273 -17.28 5.43 16.80
N ILE A 274 -16.06 5.85 17.14
CA ILE A 274 -14.81 5.18 16.72
C ILE A 274 -14.24 4.38 17.90
N ALA A 275 -13.98 3.08 17.69
CA ALA A 275 -13.49 2.16 18.71
C ALA A 275 -12.35 1.25 18.19
N TRP A 276 -11.83 0.38 19.07
CA TRP A 276 -11.08 -0.82 18.68
C TRP A 276 -12.04 -2.02 18.65
N ALA A 277 -11.72 -3.03 17.85
CA ALA A 277 -12.49 -4.28 17.79
C ALA A 277 -11.70 -5.48 18.34
N VAL A 278 -12.41 -6.45 18.90
CA VAL A 278 -11.90 -7.78 19.31
C VAL A 278 -12.86 -8.87 18.84
N ARG A 279 -12.43 -10.14 18.82
CA ARG A 279 -13.33 -11.27 18.59
C ARG A 279 -14.41 -11.35 19.67
N LYS A 280 -15.61 -11.80 19.31
CA LYS A 280 -16.74 -12.00 20.26
C LYS A 280 -16.45 -13.02 21.37
N ASN A 281 -15.46 -13.90 21.19
CA ASN A 281 -15.01 -14.86 22.21
C ASN A 281 -13.86 -14.33 23.09
N ASN A 282 -13.52 -13.03 23.03
CA ASN A 282 -12.46 -12.39 23.83
C ASN A 282 -12.99 -11.40 24.92
N PRO A 283 -13.96 -11.75 25.79
CA PRO A 283 -14.56 -10.81 26.73
C PRO A 283 -13.60 -10.29 27.82
N GLN A 284 -12.57 -11.06 28.21
CA GLN A 284 -11.60 -10.59 29.21
C GLN A 284 -10.64 -9.56 28.62
N LEU A 285 -10.21 -9.74 27.36
CA LEU A 285 -9.47 -8.72 26.63
C LEU A 285 -10.31 -7.45 26.46
N LEU A 286 -11.59 -7.58 26.10
CA LEU A 286 -12.52 -6.45 25.97
C LEU A 286 -12.62 -5.65 27.28
N ALA A 287 -12.79 -6.34 28.41
CA ALA A 287 -12.85 -5.73 29.73
C ALA A 287 -11.53 -5.01 30.11
N LEU A 288 -10.38 -5.60 29.78
CA LEU A 288 -9.06 -4.98 29.98
C LEU A 288 -8.89 -3.70 29.15
N LEU A 289 -9.24 -3.74 27.86
CA LEU A 289 -9.16 -2.57 26.97
C LEU A 289 -10.10 -1.45 27.44
N ASN A 290 -11.34 -1.79 27.82
CA ASN A 290 -12.28 -0.82 28.36
C ASN A 290 -11.80 -0.21 29.69
N THR A 291 -11.11 -0.99 30.53
CA THR A 291 -10.47 -0.48 31.76
C THR A 291 -9.34 0.50 31.44
N PHE A 292 -8.47 0.18 30.48
CA PHE A 292 -7.41 1.09 30.02
C PHE A 292 -7.98 2.38 29.40
N LEU A 293 -8.96 2.27 28.52
CA LEU A 293 -9.60 3.43 27.88
C LEU A 293 -10.28 4.32 28.92
N LYS A 294 -11.02 3.75 29.89
CA LYS A 294 -11.64 4.53 30.99
C LYS A 294 -10.63 5.35 31.81
N ALA A 295 -9.39 4.88 31.93
CA ALA A 295 -8.31 5.60 32.60
C ALA A 295 -7.60 6.66 31.73
N ASN A 296 -7.75 6.62 30.40
CA ASN A 296 -6.96 7.41 29.45
C ASN A 296 -7.79 8.26 28.44
N SER A 297 -9.11 8.13 28.41
CA SER A 297 -10.01 8.65 27.34
C SER A 297 -10.31 10.15 27.37
N LYS A 298 -9.75 10.94 28.29
CA LYS A 298 -10.04 12.38 28.39
C LYS A 298 -8.80 13.26 28.32
N GLY A 299 -8.72 14.07 27.26
CA GLY A 299 -7.94 15.30 27.20
C GLY A 299 -6.43 15.18 27.41
N SER A 300 -5.85 13.98 27.33
CA SER A 300 -4.44 13.79 27.62
C SER A 300 -3.56 14.48 26.57
N THR A 301 -2.50 15.14 27.04
CA THR A 301 -1.50 15.86 26.23
C THR A 301 -0.92 14.97 25.11
N LEU A 302 -0.98 13.66 25.28
CA LEU A 302 -0.64 12.63 24.31
C LEU A 302 -1.28 12.91 22.94
N GLY A 303 -2.61 13.03 22.85
CA GLY A 303 -3.32 13.07 21.56
C GLY A 303 -2.84 14.19 20.64
N ASN A 304 -2.91 15.44 21.10
CA ASN A 304 -2.51 16.60 20.31
C ASN A 304 -0.98 16.68 20.07
N THR A 305 -0.17 16.18 21.02
CA THR A 305 1.30 16.19 20.89
C THR A 305 1.82 15.13 19.93
N LEU A 306 1.18 13.97 19.86
CA LEU A 306 1.45 12.94 18.86
C LEU A 306 1.05 13.42 17.46
N LEU A 307 -0.14 14.01 17.34
CA LEU A 307 -0.74 14.44 16.08
C LEU A 307 0.16 15.43 15.30
N LEU A 308 0.77 16.41 15.98
CA LEU A 308 1.71 17.37 15.37
C LEU A 308 3.13 16.83 15.17
N ARG A 309 3.50 15.71 15.82
CA ARG A 309 4.86 15.14 15.76
C ARG A 309 5.18 14.53 14.40
N TYR A 310 4.19 13.95 13.72
CA TYR A 310 4.42 13.11 12.54
C TYR A 310 4.33 13.84 11.17
N LEU A 311 3.93 15.11 11.14
CA LEU A 311 3.71 15.85 9.88
C LEU A 311 4.97 16.48 9.24
N LYS A 312 6.12 16.49 9.93
CA LYS A 312 7.16 17.52 9.66
C LYS A 312 7.93 17.42 8.34
N ASN A 313 7.94 16.30 7.61
CA ASN A 313 8.83 16.10 6.44
C ASN A 313 8.24 15.22 5.30
N ALA A 314 6.92 15.13 5.12
CA ALA A 314 6.33 14.25 4.11
C ALA A 314 6.34 14.84 2.66
N ASN A 315 6.75 14.03 1.69
CA ASN A 315 6.79 14.40 0.26
C ASN A 315 5.45 14.12 -0.44
N TYR A 316 4.54 15.11 -0.43
CA TYR A 316 3.18 14.95 -0.97
C TYR A 316 3.09 14.93 -2.50
N VAL A 317 2.12 14.20 -3.08
CA VAL A 317 1.83 14.18 -4.53
C VAL A 317 1.45 15.56 -5.09
N LYS A 318 1.62 15.73 -6.41
CA LYS A 318 1.35 17.00 -7.13
C LYS A 318 0.09 16.91 -7.99
N ASN A 319 -0.44 18.07 -8.40
CA ASN A 319 -1.68 18.15 -9.18
C ASN A 319 -1.46 17.77 -10.67
N ALA A 320 -1.32 16.46 -10.91
CA ALA A 320 -1.22 15.85 -12.24
C ALA A 320 -2.48 16.01 -13.10
N ALA A 321 -3.65 16.27 -12.48
CA ALA A 321 -4.93 16.42 -13.16
C ALA A 321 -5.23 17.85 -13.64
N SER A 322 -4.50 18.85 -13.13
CA SER A 322 -4.66 20.26 -13.50
C SER A 322 -4.51 20.47 -15.01
N ASN A 323 -5.26 21.42 -15.58
CA ASN A 323 -5.32 21.63 -17.04
C ASN A 323 -3.94 21.66 -17.72
N LYS A 324 -2.93 22.30 -17.11
CA LYS A 324 -1.55 22.34 -17.64
C LYS A 324 -0.90 20.95 -17.70
N GLU A 325 -0.99 20.18 -16.62
CA GLU A 325 -0.35 18.87 -16.51
C GLU A 325 -1.15 17.80 -17.28
N ARG A 326 -2.49 17.92 -17.33
CA ARG A 326 -3.37 17.16 -18.22
C ARG A 326 -3.00 17.36 -19.68
N GLN A 327 -2.70 18.58 -20.14
CA GLN A 327 -2.30 18.80 -21.53
C GLN A 327 -0.93 18.16 -21.85
N LYS A 328 0.05 18.18 -20.93
CA LYS A 328 1.30 17.41 -21.09
C LYS A 328 1.02 15.92 -21.27
N PHE A 329 0.17 15.35 -20.40
CA PHE A 329 -0.23 13.95 -20.47
C PHE A 329 -0.87 13.63 -21.82
N LEU A 330 -1.90 14.38 -22.23
CA LEU A 330 -2.61 14.17 -23.50
C LEU A 330 -1.68 14.27 -24.72
N ALA A 331 -0.72 15.20 -24.73
CA ALA A 331 0.29 15.30 -25.78
C ALA A 331 1.24 14.08 -25.87
N MET A 332 1.39 13.31 -24.77
CA MET A 332 2.25 12.12 -24.71
C MET A 332 1.50 10.78 -24.77
N VAL A 333 0.16 10.77 -24.66
CA VAL A 333 -0.67 9.55 -24.65
C VAL A 333 -0.30 8.60 -25.80
N GLN A 334 -0.11 9.12 -27.02
CA GLN A 334 0.16 8.26 -28.17
C GLN A 334 1.55 7.61 -28.12
N LEU A 335 2.55 8.26 -27.53
CA LEU A 335 3.88 7.67 -27.31
C LEU A 335 3.80 6.56 -26.24
N PHE A 336 3.16 6.85 -25.10
CA PHE A 336 2.95 5.85 -24.06
C PHE A 336 2.12 4.65 -24.56
N ARG A 337 1.05 4.86 -25.33
CA ARG A 337 0.27 3.79 -25.96
C ARG A 337 1.11 2.96 -26.94
N LYS A 338 1.81 3.62 -27.87
CA LYS A 338 2.67 2.96 -28.87
C LYS A 338 3.66 1.99 -28.22
N TYR A 339 4.33 2.42 -27.16
CA TYR A 339 5.32 1.58 -26.47
C TYR A 339 4.70 0.62 -25.47
N GLY A 340 3.66 1.00 -24.74
CA GLY A 340 2.92 0.08 -23.85
C GLY A 340 2.29 -1.09 -24.59
N GLN A 341 1.76 -0.85 -25.80
CA GLN A 341 1.31 -1.91 -26.71
C GLN A 341 2.48 -2.75 -27.23
N ARG A 342 3.54 -2.12 -27.75
CA ARG A 342 4.73 -2.82 -28.27
C ARG A 342 5.41 -3.72 -27.23
N TYR A 343 5.36 -3.33 -25.97
CA TYR A 343 6.01 -4.01 -24.85
C TYR A 343 5.03 -4.67 -23.88
N GLN A 344 3.74 -4.77 -24.20
CA GLN A 344 2.73 -5.44 -23.37
C GLN A 344 2.79 -5.02 -21.88
N VAL A 345 2.79 -3.71 -21.63
CA VAL A 345 2.69 -3.10 -20.29
C VAL A 345 1.62 -2.01 -20.29
N ASP A 346 0.98 -1.79 -19.14
CA ASP A 346 -0.04 -0.75 -19.02
C ASP A 346 0.56 0.64 -19.24
N TRP A 347 0.06 1.34 -20.26
CA TRP A 347 0.60 2.63 -20.69
C TRP A 347 0.26 3.78 -19.73
N LEU A 348 -0.77 3.64 -18.90
CA LEU A 348 -1.11 4.62 -17.86
C LEU A 348 -0.15 4.48 -16.66
N LEU A 349 0.23 3.25 -16.28
CA LEU A 349 1.29 3.02 -15.28
C LEU A 349 2.63 3.61 -15.76
N MET A 350 2.98 3.42 -17.03
CA MET A 350 4.20 4.03 -17.60
C MET A 350 4.14 5.57 -17.65
N ALA A 351 2.97 6.15 -18.00
CA ALA A 351 2.78 7.59 -17.97
C ALA A 351 2.84 8.16 -16.53
N ALA A 352 2.30 7.43 -15.56
CA ALA A 352 2.34 7.78 -14.14
C ALA A 352 3.78 7.75 -13.58
N GLN A 353 4.60 6.78 -13.98
CA GLN A 353 6.04 6.78 -13.70
C GLN A 353 6.71 8.02 -14.30
N GLY A 354 6.50 8.31 -15.59
CA GLY A 354 7.04 9.52 -16.23
C GLY A 354 6.59 10.84 -15.56
N TYR A 355 5.43 10.86 -14.90
CA TYR A 355 5.01 11.99 -14.08
C TYR A 355 5.74 12.06 -12.74
N GLN A 356 5.94 10.94 -12.04
CA GLN A 356 6.75 10.88 -10.82
C GLN A 356 8.22 11.26 -11.10
N GLU A 357 8.80 10.82 -12.22
CA GLU A 357 10.19 11.07 -12.61
C GLU A 357 10.47 12.52 -13.02
N SER A 358 9.61 13.13 -13.86
CA SER A 358 9.90 14.44 -14.47
C SER A 358 8.75 15.45 -14.43
N ARG A 359 7.56 15.04 -13.97
CA ARG A 359 6.27 15.70 -14.25
C ARG A 359 6.03 15.84 -15.76
N LEU A 360 6.29 14.77 -16.50
CA LEU A 360 6.19 14.68 -17.96
C LEU A 360 6.91 15.85 -18.67
N ASN A 361 8.21 16.00 -18.40
CA ASN A 361 9.01 17.08 -18.97
C ASN A 361 10.38 16.60 -19.49
N GLN A 362 10.54 16.65 -20.82
CA GLN A 362 11.77 16.22 -21.50
C GLN A 362 13.00 17.12 -21.21
N THR A 363 12.83 18.32 -20.67
CA THR A 363 13.96 19.19 -20.31
C THR A 363 14.63 18.83 -18.99
N VAL A 364 14.02 17.97 -18.15
CA VAL A 364 14.58 17.62 -16.82
C VAL A 364 15.89 16.84 -16.96
N ARG A 365 16.86 17.20 -16.12
CA ARG A 365 18.13 16.51 -15.90
C ARG A 365 18.30 16.32 -14.39
N SER A 366 18.62 15.11 -13.93
CA SER A 366 18.92 14.87 -12.51
C SER A 366 20.38 15.25 -12.18
N PRO A 367 20.72 15.46 -10.90
CA PRO A 367 22.11 15.69 -10.48
C PRO A 367 23.07 14.53 -10.82
N VAL A 368 22.54 13.32 -11.04
CA VAL A 368 23.31 12.13 -11.42
C VAL A 368 23.33 11.86 -12.94
N GLY A 369 22.78 12.78 -13.75
CA GLY A 369 22.86 12.72 -15.21
C GLY A 369 21.72 11.98 -15.92
N ALA A 370 20.67 11.57 -15.20
CA ALA A 370 19.47 10.99 -15.79
C ALA A 370 18.68 12.06 -16.57
N VAL A 371 18.02 11.70 -17.68
CA VAL A 371 17.43 12.68 -18.62
C VAL A 371 15.98 12.39 -19.01
N GLY A 372 15.23 13.46 -19.23
CA GLY A 372 13.97 13.45 -19.97
C GLY A 372 12.75 12.95 -19.17
N VAL A 373 11.68 12.63 -19.91
CA VAL A 373 10.36 12.24 -19.37
C VAL A 373 10.45 11.09 -18.36
N MET A 374 11.22 10.05 -18.68
CA MET A 374 11.37 8.82 -17.90
C MET A 374 12.66 8.77 -17.07
N GLN A 375 13.41 9.89 -16.95
CA GLN A 375 14.71 9.98 -16.26
C GLN A 375 15.65 8.81 -16.58
N VAL A 376 15.93 8.61 -17.87
CA VAL A 376 16.78 7.52 -18.38
C VAL A 376 18.25 7.92 -18.31
N MET A 377 19.12 7.00 -17.90
CA MET A 377 20.58 7.19 -17.94
C MET A 377 21.14 7.09 -19.36
N PRO A 378 22.09 7.94 -19.80
CA PRO A 378 22.68 7.89 -21.14
C PRO A 378 23.30 6.54 -21.54
N THR A 379 23.89 5.81 -20.59
CA THR A 379 24.42 4.44 -20.79
C THR A 379 23.29 3.47 -21.13
N THR A 380 22.27 3.40 -20.28
CA THR A 380 21.07 2.56 -20.48
C THR A 380 20.35 2.89 -21.78
N GLY A 381 20.25 4.17 -22.15
CA GLY A 381 19.68 4.59 -23.45
C GLY A 381 20.45 4.05 -24.66
N LYS A 382 21.79 4.00 -24.57
CA LYS A 382 22.68 3.43 -25.59
C LYS A 382 22.55 1.91 -25.67
N GLU A 383 22.59 1.22 -24.53
CA GLU A 383 22.45 -0.24 -24.40
C GLU A 383 21.09 -0.73 -24.94
N LEU A 384 20.02 0.02 -24.67
CA LEU A 384 18.67 -0.30 -25.15
C LEU A 384 18.49 -0.05 -26.66
N ASN A 385 19.42 0.62 -27.35
CA ASN A 385 19.38 0.92 -28.78
C ASN A 385 18.02 1.47 -29.27
N VAL A 386 17.57 2.58 -28.67
CA VAL A 386 16.30 3.25 -28.99
C VAL A 386 16.45 4.60 -29.70
N GLY A 387 17.69 4.98 -30.05
CA GLY A 387 18.02 6.31 -30.57
C GLY A 387 18.31 7.34 -29.48
N ASN A 388 18.21 8.62 -29.82
CA ASN A 388 18.68 9.72 -28.97
C ASN A 388 17.69 10.04 -27.83
N ILE A 389 17.95 9.53 -26.62
CA ILE A 389 17.10 9.74 -25.42
C ILE A 389 16.99 11.19 -24.94
N HIS A 390 17.70 12.15 -25.53
CA HIS A 390 17.43 13.58 -25.31
C HIS A 390 16.20 14.08 -26.08
N GLN A 391 15.71 13.32 -27.07
CA GLN A 391 14.41 13.52 -27.72
C GLN A 391 13.31 12.73 -26.97
N ILE A 392 12.07 13.25 -27.01
CA ILE A 392 10.95 12.74 -26.21
C ILE A 392 10.55 11.30 -26.53
N GLU A 393 10.47 10.93 -27.80
CA GLU A 393 10.03 9.60 -28.23
C GLU A 393 11.04 8.50 -27.86
N PRO A 394 12.34 8.61 -28.19
CA PRO A 394 13.37 7.69 -27.69
C PRO A 394 13.46 7.62 -26.16
N ASN A 395 13.15 8.71 -25.44
CA ASN A 395 13.17 8.71 -23.98
C ASN A 395 12.04 7.86 -23.38
N ILE A 396 10.82 8.03 -23.87
CA ILE A 396 9.66 7.20 -23.49
C ILE A 396 9.87 5.75 -23.95
N HIS A 397 10.46 5.54 -25.14
CA HIS A 397 10.84 4.22 -25.63
C HIS A 397 11.82 3.52 -24.67
N ALA A 398 12.91 4.19 -24.27
CA ALA A 398 13.87 3.63 -23.32
C ALA A 398 13.21 3.25 -21.99
N GLY A 399 12.46 4.16 -21.37
CA GLY A 399 11.81 3.90 -20.08
C GLY A 399 10.86 2.70 -20.15
N VAL A 400 9.95 2.69 -21.13
CA VAL A 400 8.97 1.60 -21.28
C VAL A 400 9.65 0.26 -21.63
N LYS A 401 10.68 0.26 -22.48
CA LYS A 401 11.47 -0.93 -22.81
C LYS A 401 12.23 -1.45 -21.59
N TYR A 402 12.78 -0.57 -20.76
CA TYR A 402 13.50 -0.93 -19.54
C TYR A 402 12.57 -1.53 -18.49
N MET A 403 11.38 -0.95 -18.29
CA MET A 403 10.37 -1.50 -17.39
C MET A 403 9.89 -2.88 -17.83
N ARG A 404 9.68 -3.11 -19.13
CA ARG A 404 9.38 -4.45 -19.67
C ARG A 404 10.52 -5.43 -19.39
N TRP A 405 11.76 -5.06 -19.68
CA TRP A 405 12.94 -5.89 -19.39
C TRP A 405 13.04 -6.23 -17.89
N MET A 406 12.73 -5.29 -17.00
CA MET A 406 12.73 -5.51 -15.55
C MET A 406 11.62 -6.49 -15.12
N ILE A 407 10.43 -6.40 -15.72
CA ILE A 407 9.35 -7.38 -15.51
C ILE A 407 9.77 -8.75 -16.05
N ASP A 408 10.36 -8.84 -17.24
CA ASP A 408 10.83 -10.10 -17.83
C ASP A 408 11.92 -10.77 -16.98
N HIS A 409 12.94 -10.00 -16.59
CA HIS A 409 14.16 -10.56 -16.01
C HIS A 409 14.06 -10.87 -14.51
N TYR A 410 13.12 -10.25 -13.78
CA TYR A 410 12.95 -10.47 -12.33
C TYR A 410 11.56 -10.98 -11.92
N TYR A 411 10.55 -10.91 -12.80
CA TYR A 411 9.15 -11.16 -12.43
C TYR A 411 8.34 -11.98 -13.47
N ALA A 412 8.96 -12.52 -14.52
CA ALA A 412 8.25 -13.29 -15.55
C ALA A 412 7.53 -14.52 -14.96
N ASP A 413 8.27 -15.37 -14.26
CA ASP A 413 7.79 -16.67 -13.76
C ASP A 413 7.12 -16.58 -12.36
N GLU A 414 7.18 -15.40 -11.73
CA GLU A 414 6.62 -15.18 -10.40
C GLU A 414 5.08 -15.20 -10.41
N PRO A 415 4.41 -15.80 -9.40
CA PRO A 415 2.95 -15.94 -9.34
C PRO A 415 2.24 -14.64 -8.88
N MET A 416 2.63 -13.51 -9.46
CA MET A 416 2.13 -12.16 -9.19
C MET A 416 1.06 -11.73 -10.20
N THR A 417 0.17 -10.81 -9.81
CA THR A 417 -0.73 -10.15 -10.78
C THR A 417 0.05 -9.25 -11.75
N PRO A 418 -0.48 -8.92 -12.94
CA PRO A 418 0.16 -7.97 -13.86
C PRO A 418 0.39 -6.57 -13.25
N LEU A 419 -0.44 -6.17 -12.27
CA LEU A 419 -0.25 -4.93 -11.51
C LEU A 419 0.94 -5.07 -10.56
N ASP A 420 0.97 -6.14 -9.75
CA ASP A 420 2.07 -6.38 -8.81
C ASP A 420 3.41 -6.49 -9.54
N LYS A 421 3.51 -7.20 -10.67
CA LYS A 421 4.74 -7.25 -11.48
C LYS A 421 5.25 -5.86 -11.88
N ALA A 422 4.36 -4.90 -12.14
CA ALA A 422 4.73 -3.52 -12.37
C ALA A 422 5.13 -2.78 -11.07
N LEU A 423 4.41 -2.96 -9.96
CA LEU A 423 4.72 -2.35 -8.66
C LEU A 423 6.08 -2.83 -8.10
N PHE A 424 6.34 -4.13 -8.14
CA PHE A 424 7.63 -4.74 -7.78
C PHE A 424 8.77 -4.28 -8.71
N SER A 425 8.49 -4.00 -9.98
CA SER A 425 9.46 -3.39 -10.90
C SER A 425 9.71 -1.91 -10.56
N PHE A 426 8.70 -1.11 -10.21
CA PHE A 426 8.93 0.26 -9.71
C PHE A 426 9.74 0.27 -8.41
N ALA A 427 9.47 -0.66 -7.49
CA ALA A 427 10.27 -0.85 -6.28
C ALA A 427 11.72 -1.21 -6.61
N SER A 428 11.94 -2.09 -7.59
CA SER A 428 13.27 -2.50 -8.05
C SER A 428 14.03 -1.40 -8.80
N TYR A 429 13.32 -0.54 -9.53
CA TYR A 429 13.89 0.63 -10.19
C TYR A 429 14.48 1.64 -9.19
N ASN A 430 13.81 1.86 -8.05
CA ASN A 430 14.30 2.75 -6.99
C ASN A 430 15.30 2.07 -6.02
N ALA A 431 15.07 0.81 -5.62
CA ALA A 431 15.79 0.17 -4.51
C ALA A 431 16.78 -0.94 -4.91
N GLY A 432 16.75 -1.38 -6.17
CA GLY A 432 17.52 -2.50 -6.71
C GLY A 432 16.81 -3.86 -6.55
N PRO A 433 16.68 -4.67 -7.62
CA PRO A 433 15.89 -5.90 -7.61
C PRO A 433 16.41 -6.97 -6.63
N ALA A 434 17.73 -7.11 -6.47
CA ALA A 434 18.33 -8.01 -5.48
C ALA A 434 18.00 -7.65 -4.02
N ARG A 435 17.62 -6.39 -3.75
CA ARG A 435 17.11 -5.94 -2.45
C ARG A 435 15.64 -6.35 -2.28
N ILE A 436 14.82 -6.09 -3.30
CA ILE A 436 13.40 -6.48 -3.32
C ILE A 436 13.22 -8.01 -3.21
N ALA A 437 14.03 -8.81 -3.89
CA ALA A 437 14.00 -10.27 -3.80
C ALA A 437 14.25 -10.78 -2.35
N LYS A 438 15.19 -10.16 -1.62
CA LYS A 438 15.43 -10.48 -0.20
C LYS A 438 14.23 -10.11 0.69
N LEU A 439 13.59 -8.95 0.43
CA LEU A 439 12.39 -8.54 1.16
C LEU A 439 11.22 -9.51 0.91
N ARG A 440 11.04 -10.04 -0.31
CA ARG A 440 10.04 -11.07 -0.60
C ARG A 440 10.26 -12.33 0.24
N ILE A 441 11.48 -12.85 0.30
CA ILE A 441 11.82 -14.03 1.12
C ILE A 441 11.51 -13.78 2.61
N GLU A 442 11.85 -12.61 3.15
CA GLU A 442 11.53 -12.27 4.55
C GLU A 442 10.01 -12.04 4.77
N THR A 443 9.30 -11.54 3.76
CA THR A 443 7.84 -11.34 3.79
C THR A 443 7.12 -12.69 3.92
N GLN A 444 7.56 -13.67 3.12
CA GLN A 444 7.01 -15.03 3.15
C GLN A 444 7.22 -15.73 4.51
N LYS A 445 8.42 -15.60 5.11
CA LYS A 445 8.71 -16.17 6.44
C LYS A 445 7.71 -15.67 7.49
N ARG A 446 7.52 -14.34 7.54
CA ARG A 446 6.57 -13.66 8.42
C ARG A 446 5.08 -13.92 8.10
N GLY A 447 4.74 -14.85 7.20
CA GLY A 447 3.36 -15.23 6.89
C GLY A 447 2.58 -14.22 6.02
N PHE A 448 3.25 -13.27 5.39
CA PHE A 448 2.67 -12.32 4.43
C PHE A 448 2.89 -12.83 2.99
N ASP A 449 2.11 -12.34 2.02
CA ASP A 449 2.23 -12.78 0.62
C ASP A 449 3.45 -12.11 -0.06
N PRO A 450 4.48 -12.88 -0.49
CA PRO A 450 5.65 -12.32 -1.18
C PRO A 450 5.35 -11.83 -2.60
N ASN A 451 4.13 -12.02 -3.12
CA ASN A 451 3.73 -11.72 -4.49
C ASN A 451 2.76 -10.53 -4.60
N VAL A 452 2.38 -9.93 -3.47
CA VAL A 452 1.59 -8.71 -3.40
C VAL A 452 2.47 -7.57 -2.88
N TRP A 453 2.40 -6.40 -3.52
CA TRP A 453 3.17 -5.24 -3.05
C TRP A 453 2.53 -4.60 -1.81
N PHE A 454 1.36 -3.99 -2.00
CA PHE A 454 0.65 -3.24 -0.95
C PHE A 454 0.18 -4.18 0.17
N GLY A 455 0.22 -3.71 1.42
CA GLY A 455 -0.22 -4.52 2.56
C GLY A 455 0.70 -5.69 2.94
N ASN A 456 1.79 -5.93 2.21
CA ASN A 456 2.66 -7.10 2.36
C ASN A 456 4.15 -6.70 2.25
N VAL A 457 4.79 -6.88 1.09
CA VAL A 457 6.23 -6.58 0.91
C VAL A 457 6.56 -5.10 1.15
N GLU A 458 5.61 -4.21 0.87
CA GLU A 458 5.68 -2.78 1.20
C GLU A 458 6.04 -2.50 2.67
N HIS A 459 5.53 -3.31 3.61
CA HIS A 459 5.77 -3.10 5.04
C HIS A 459 7.20 -3.46 5.44
N LEU A 460 7.74 -4.55 4.87
CA LEU A 460 9.15 -4.90 5.05
C LEU A 460 10.08 -3.94 4.30
N ALA A 461 9.63 -3.33 3.20
CA ALA A 461 10.36 -2.24 2.58
C ALA A 461 10.44 -1.00 3.50
N ALA A 462 9.31 -0.54 4.06
CA ALA A 462 9.27 0.56 5.03
C ALA A 462 10.16 0.30 6.26
N GLU A 463 10.18 -0.95 6.75
CA GLU A 463 11.04 -1.40 7.85
C GLU A 463 12.53 -1.40 7.47
N LYS A 464 12.93 -2.21 6.47
CA LYS A 464 14.34 -2.51 6.21
C LYS A 464 15.08 -1.45 5.39
N ILE A 465 14.36 -0.76 4.51
CA ILE A 465 14.98 0.13 3.49
C ILE A 465 14.46 1.57 3.57
N GLY A 466 13.33 1.78 4.25
CA GLY A 466 12.77 3.10 4.58
C GLY A 466 11.66 3.55 3.64
N ALA A 467 11.06 4.69 3.97
CA ALA A 467 9.83 5.16 3.33
C ALA A 467 9.99 5.66 1.88
N GLU A 468 11.21 5.79 1.33
CA GLU A 468 11.43 6.37 0.00
C GLU A 468 10.81 5.50 -1.11
N THR A 469 11.18 4.22 -1.18
CA THR A 469 10.68 3.27 -2.19
C THR A 469 9.18 3.08 -2.09
N VAL A 470 8.65 3.01 -0.86
CA VAL A 470 7.21 2.93 -0.58
C VAL A 470 6.48 4.17 -1.08
N THR A 471 7.02 5.37 -0.82
CA THR A 471 6.47 6.63 -1.31
C THR A 471 6.53 6.72 -2.84
N TYR A 472 7.62 6.27 -3.46
CA TYR A 472 7.77 6.23 -4.92
C TYR A 472 6.68 5.37 -5.58
N VAL A 473 6.49 4.13 -5.13
CA VAL A 473 5.46 3.22 -5.67
C VAL A 473 4.04 3.73 -5.39
N SER A 474 3.77 4.18 -4.16
CA SER A 474 2.47 4.77 -3.77
C SER A 474 2.11 5.99 -4.64
N ASN A 475 3.08 6.89 -4.90
CA ASN A 475 2.85 8.07 -5.72
C ASN A 475 2.57 7.73 -7.18
N ILE A 476 3.31 6.78 -7.77
CA ILE A 476 3.02 6.28 -9.13
C ILE A 476 1.60 5.70 -9.20
N TYR A 477 1.20 4.90 -8.21
CA TYR A 477 -0.14 4.33 -8.17
C TYR A 477 -1.25 5.39 -8.08
N LYS A 478 -1.06 6.46 -7.28
CA LYS A 478 -1.97 7.60 -7.21
C LYS A 478 -2.09 8.36 -8.53
N TYR A 479 -0.97 8.60 -9.22
CA TYR A 479 -0.99 9.23 -10.56
C TYR A 479 -1.65 8.34 -11.61
N TYR A 480 -1.45 7.02 -11.53
CA TYR A 480 -2.12 6.04 -12.40
C TYR A 480 -3.64 6.08 -12.23
N VAL A 481 -4.14 6.09 -10.98
CA VAL A 481 -5.58 6.26 -10.71
C VAL A 481 -6.09 7.59 -11.31
N ALA A 482 -5.38 8.70 -11.09
CA ALA A 482 -5.76 10.00 -11.66
C ALA A 482 -5.81 9.99 -13.20
N TYR A 483 -4.83 9.38 -13.86
CA TYR A 483 -4.78 9.29 -15.32
C TYR A 483 -5.84 8.34 -15.90
N ARG A 484 -6.18 7.25 -15.21
CA ARG A 484 -7.32 6.39 -15.56
C ARG A 484 -8.62 7.20 -15.57
N LEU A 485 -8.89 7.95 -14.50
CA LEU A 485 -10.08 8.80 -14.38
C LEU A 485 -10.17 9.91 -15.45
N ILE A 486 -9.03 10.49 -15.84
CA ILE A 486 -8.96 11.45 -16.95
C ILE A 486 -9.33 10.80 -18.29
N MET A 487 -8.92 9.54 -18.51
CA MET A 487 -9.28 8.80 -19.72
C MET A 487 -10.74 8.35 -19.71
N ASP A 488 -11.28 7.97 -18.55
CA ASP A 488 -12.69 7.58 -18.40
C ASP A 488 -13.63 8.80 -18.57
N ASP A 489 -13.24 9.97 -18.08
CA ASP A 489 -13.89 11.26 -18.36
C ASP A 489 -13.96 11.54 -19.88
N LEU A 490 -12.83 11.38 -20.58
CA LEU A 490 -12.75 11.58 -22.03
C LEU A 490 -13.57 10.55 -22.81
N ALA A 491 -13.54 9.27 -22.42
CA ALA A 491 -14.34 8.22 -23.03
C ALA A 491 -15.85 8.45 -22.85
N ARG A 492 -16.29 8.85 -21.64
CA ARG A 492 -17.68 9.22 -21.35
C ARG A 492 -18.11 10.42 -22.19
N LYS A 493 -17.30 11.49 -22.26
CA LYS A 493 -17.60 12.70 -23.06
C LYS A 493 -17.60 12.44 -24.58
N GLN A 494 -16.72 11.58 -25.08
CA GLN A 494 -16.73 11.19 -26.49
C GLN A 494 -18.02 10.44 -26.84
N LYS A 495 -18.40 9.42 -26.05
CA LYS A 495 -19.66 8.68 -26.22
C LYS A 495 -20.89 9.59 -26.19
N ALA A 496 -20.93 10.55 -25.25
CA ALA A 496 -22.05 11.48 -25.10
C ALA A 496 -22.15 12.57 -26.19
N THR A 497 -21.09 12.83 -26.96
CA THR A 497 -21.07 13.90 -27.99
C THR A 497 -21.07 13.38 -29.43
N GLY A 498 -20.93 12.07 -29.65
CA GLY A 498 -20.90 11.46 -30.98
C GLY A 498 -19.69 11.85 -31.84
N LYS A 499 -18.73 12.62 -31.31
CA LYS A 499 -17.59 13.14 -32.07
C LYS A 499 -16.48 12.08 -32.24
N PRO A 500 -15.70 12.15 -33.33
CA PRO A 500 -14.48 11.36 -33.48
C PRO A 500 -13.53 11.54 -32.29
N SER A 501 -12.74 10.52 -31.97
CA SER A 501 -11.87 10.58 -30.81
C SER A 501 -10.76 11.62 -30.98
N LEU A 502 -10.59 12.48 -29.96
CA LEU A 502 -9.45 13.39 -29.83
C LEU A 502 -8.11 12.65 -29.68
N LEU A 503 -8.14 11.34 -29.43
CA LEU A 503 -6.98 10.46 -29.31
C LEU A 503 -7.24 9.17 -30.10
N PRO A 504 -6.78 9.04 -31.36
CA PRO A 504 -6.98 7.82 -32.17
C PRO A 504 -6.61 6.55 -31.39
N GLY A 505 -7.40 5.49 -31.60
CA GLY A 505 -7.26 4.20 -30.93
C GLY A 505 -8.09 4.00 -29.64
N MET A 506 -8.99 4.92 -29.25
CA MET A 506 -9.91 4.71 -28.11
C MET A 506 -11.11 3.82 -28.46
N ALA A 507 -10.86 2.55 -28.75
CA ALA A 507 -11.90 1.51 -28.67
C ALA A 507 -12.13 1.12 -27.18
N PRO A 508 -13.38 0.91 -26.74
CA PRO A 508 -13.66 0.51 -25.36
C PRO A 508 -13.21 -0.94 -25.10
N ALA A 509 -12.55 -1.19 -23.97
CA ALA A 509 -12.04 -2.53 -23.63
C ALA A 509 -13.14 -3.61 -23.47
N ALA A 510 -14.40 -3.20 -23.29
CA ALA A 510 -15.54 -4.08 -23.02
C ALA A 510 -15.96 -4.99 -24.20
N GLU A 511 -15.57 -4.70 -25.45
CA GLU A 511 -16.03 -5.47 -26.62
C GLU A 511 -15.13 -6.67 -26.96
N LYS A 512 -13.90 -6.74 -26.45
CA LYS A 512 -12.99 -7.87 -26.75
C LYS A 512 -13.29 -9.16 -25.97
N ALA A 513 -14.19 -9.12 -24.98
CA ALA A 513 -14.58 -10.28 -24.16
C ALA A 513 -15.75 -11.11 -24.74
N LYS A 514 -16.08 -10.93 -26.04
CA LYS A 514 -17.15 -11.67 -26.74
C LYS A 514 -16.74 -12.25 -28.10
N ALA A 515 -15.44 -12.32 -28.39
CA ALA A 515 -14.90 -12.79 -29.67
C ALA A 515 -13.56 -13.51 -29.51
N SER A 516 -13.51 -14.49 -28.61
CA SER A 516 -12.47 -15.52 -28.45
C SER A 516 -13.07 -16.68 -27.67
#